data_AF-A0A1B7VS32-F1
#
_entry.id   AF-A0A1B7VS32-F1
#
_cell.length_a   1.000
_cell.length_b   1.000
_cell.length_c   1.000
_cell.angle_alpha   90.00
_cell.angle_beta   90.00
_cell.angle_gamma   90.00
#
_symmetry.space_group_name_H-M   'P 1'
#
loop_
_entity.id
_entity.type
_entity.pdbx_description
1 polymer ?
#
loop_
_entity_poly.entity_id
_entity_poly.type
_entity_poly.pdbx_seq_one_letter_code
_entity_poly.pdbx_strand_id
1 'polypeptide(L)' 'MSKDYQNLEFSNRKKKVNSTIKIWDLGTDEEIATFTGESPITCCLVAPDGVTIVAGEGSGRVHFLRLQGR' A
#
# COMPACT_ATOMS: atom_id res chain seq x y z
N MET A 1 -35.95 -32.72 3.57
CA MET A 1 -34.49 -32.68 3.77
C MET A 1 -33.82 -32.81 2.41
N SER A 2 -33.44 -31.68 1.81
CA SER A 2 -32.41 -31.62 0.77
C SER A 2 -31.78 -30.25 0.92
N LYS A 3 -30.51 -30.19 1.30
CA LYS A 3 -29.75 -28.93 1.35
C LYS A 3 -29.07 -28.82 0.00
N ASP A 4 -29.46 -27.83 -0.79
CA ASP A 4 -28.84 -27.56 -2.09
C ASP A 4 -27.48 -26.89 -1.86
N TYR A 5 -26.41 -27.67 -2.03
CA TYR A 5 -25.00 -27.24 -1.96
C TYR A 5 -24.52 -26.58 -3.26
N GLN A 6 -25.36 -25.73 -3.87
CA GLN A 6 -25.02 -25.04 -5.11
C GLN A 6 -25.06 -23.55 -4.83
N ASN A 7 -23.95 -22.99 -4.33
CA ASN A 7 -23.57 -21.57 -4.43
C ASN A 7 -22.26 -21.32 -3.65
N LEU A 8 -21.16 -21.88 -4.13
CA LEU A 8 -19.83 -21.30 -3.88
C LEU A 8 -19.30 -20.77 -5.21
N GLU A 9 -19.82 -19.63 -5.64
CA GLU A 9 -19.10 -18.80 -6.59
C GLU A 9 -17.87 -18.25 -5.85
N PHE A 10 -16.72 -18.90 -6.07
CA PHE A 10 -15.44 -18.31 -5.71
C PHE A 10 -15.31 -17.02 -6.50
N SER A 11 -15.64 -15.90 -5.84
CA SER A 11 -15.52 -14.56 -6.38
C SER A 11 -14.08 -14.38 -6.86
N ASN A 12 -13.88 -14.51 -8.17
CA ASN A 12 -12.59 -14.36 -8.84
C ASN A 12 -12.22 -12.86 -8.93
N ARG A 13 -12.48 -12.10 -7.86
CA ARG A 13 -11.97 -10.75 -7.69
C ARG A 13 -10.48 -10.91 -7.49
N LYS A 14 -9.70 -10.70 -8.55
CA LYS A 14 -8.33 -10.23 -8.40
C LYS A 14 -8.39 -9.06 -7.42
N LYS A 15 -8.06 -9.29 -6.14
CA LYS A 15 -7.87 -8.21 -5.18
C LYS A 15 -6.80 -7.33 -5.80
N LYS A 16 -7.16 -6.12 -6.22
CA LYS A 16 -6.18 -5.12 -6.62
C LYS A 16 -5.28 -4.95 -5.40
N VAL A 17 -4.04 -5.42 -5.49
CA VAL A 17 -3.07 -5.21 -4.42
C VAL A 17 -2.85 -3.70 -4.38
N ASN A 18 -3.24 -3.07 -3.27
CA ASN A 18 -3.04 -1.64 -3.09
C ASN A 18 -1.54 -1.38 -3.12
N SER A 19 -1.08 -0.72 -4.18
CA SER A 19 0.32 -0.44 -4.44
C SER A 19 0.73 0.86 -3.76
N THR A 20 0.39 0.98 -2.48
CA THR A 20 0.40 2.25 -1.77
C THR A 20 1.34 2.25 -0.59
N ILE A 21 1.99 3.40 -0.35
CA ILE A 21 2.69 3.71 0.90
C ILE A 21 1.84 4.75 1.63
N LYS A 22 1.50 4.46 2.88
CA LYS A 22 0.73 5.35 3.76
C LYS A 22 1.59 5.80 4.91
N ILE A 23 1.50 7.09 5.23
CA ILE A 23 2.19 7.69 6.36
C ILE A 23 1.12 8.17 7.34
N TRP A 24 1.32 7.83 8.61
CA TRP A 24 0.36 8.04 9.68
C TRP A 24 0.98 8.89 10.77
N ASP A 25 0.20 9.82 11.31
CA ASP A 25 0.49 10.44 12.59
C ASP A 25 -0.08 9.52 13.69
N LEU A 26 0.81 8.93 14.48
CA LEU A 26 0.42 7.97 15.52
C LEU A 26 -0.22 8.61 16.76
N GLY A 27 -0.10 9.93 16.93
CA GLY A 27 -0.74 10.66 18.02
C GLY A 27 -2.21 10.96 17.74
N THR A 28 -2.55 11.20 16.47
CA THR A 28 -3.91 11.54 16.01
C THR A 28 -4.63 10.36 15.36
N ASP A 29 -3.91 9.29 15.00
CA ASP A 29 -4.41 8.15 14.21
C ASP A 29 -4.89 8.57 12.80
N GLU A 30 -4.35 9.67 12.29
CA GLU A 30 -4.69 10.21 10.97
C GLU A 30 -3.64 9.87 9.92
N GLU A 31 -4.09 9.57 8.71
CA GLU A 31 -3.24 9.45 7.54
C GLU A 31 -2.80 10.85 7.07
N ILE A 32 -1.49 11.11 7.10
CA ILE A 32 -0.92 12.40 6.71
C ILE A 32 -0.46 12.45 5.25
N ALA A 33 -0.20 11.28 4.64
CA ALA A 33 0.15 11.17 3.23
C ALA A 33 -0.11 9.77 2.67
N THR A 34 -0.51 9.71 1.40
CA THR A 34 -0.53 8.49 0.59
C THR A 34 0.26 8.70 -0.70
N PHE A 35 1.16 7.76 -0.99
CA PHE A 35 1.76 7.59 -2.31
C PHE A 35 1.18 6.34 -2.97
N THR A 36 0.85 6.41 -4.27
CA THR A 36 0.34 5.26 -5.05
C THR A 36 1.27 4.99 -6.23
N GLY A 37 1.87 3.81 -6.25
CA GLY A 37 2.62 3.27 -7.40
C GLY A 37 1.70 2.66 -8.45
N GLU A 38 2.28 2.35 -9.61
CA GLU A 38 1.58 1.70 -10.74
C GLU A 38 1.54 0.16 -10.60
N SER A 39 2.38 -0.40 -9.74
CA SER A 39 2.63 -1.82 -9.49
C SER A 39 2.94 -2.04 -7.99
N PRO A 40 2.80 -3.25 -7.44
CA PRO A 40 2.99 -3.50 -6.00
C PRO A 40 4.30 -2.97 -5.46
N ILE A 41 4.24 -2.25 -4.33
CA ILE A 41 5.42 -1.85 -3.57
C ILE A 41 5.91 -3.06 -2.80
N THR A 42 7.15 -3.48 -3.06
CA THR A 42 7.73 -4.72 -2.52
C THR A 42 8.62 -4.47 -1.31
N CYS A 43 9.15 -3.26 -1.17
CA CYS A 43 9.95 -2.85 -0.03
C CYS A 43 9.90 -1.33 0.18
N CYS A 44 10.17 -0.89 1.41
CA CYS A 44 10.36 0.52 1.75
C CYS A 44 11.39 0.69 2.87
N LEU A 45 12.02 1.86 2.93
CA LEU A 45 12.96 2.25 3.97
C LEU A 45 12.79 3.74 4.27
N VAL A 46 12.81 4.10 5.55
CA VAL A 46 12.87 5.49 6.02
C VAL A 46 14.33 5.85 6.28
N ALA A 47 14.81 6.95 5.70
CA ALA A 47 16.16 7.41 5.91
C ALA A 47 16.34 7.98 7.33
N PRO A 48 17.58 8.04 7.87
CA PRO A 48 17.84 8.59 9.20
C PRO A 48 17.45 10.07 9.37
N ASP A 49 17.25 10.81 8.29
CA ASP A 49 16.76 12.19 8.32
C ASP A 49 15.28 12.31 8.74
N GLY A 50 14.57 11.18 8.81
CA GLY A 50 13.16 11.11 9.24
C GLY A 50 12.16 11.67 8.24
N VAL A 51 12.61 12.23 7.12
CA VAL A 51 11.75 12.91 6.13
C VAL A 51 11.89 12.32 4.73
N THR A 52 12.88 11.46 4.50
CA THR A 52 13.08 10.79 3.22
C THR A 52 12.68 9.32 3.30
N ILE A 53 11.96 8.83 2.28
CA ILE A 53 11.52 7.45 2.15
C ILE A 53 11.95 6.93 0.78
N VAL A 54 12.56 5.75 0.74
CA VAL A 54 12.88 5.03 -0.50
C VAL A 54 11.97 3.82 -0.62
N ALA A 55 11.40 3.58 -1.80
CA ALA A 55 10.54 2.44 -2.04
C ALA A 55 10.86 1.73 -3.35
N GLY A 56 10.87 0.40 -3.28
CA GLY A 56 11.00 -0.48 -4.45
C GLY A 56 9.63 -0.90 -4.96
N GLU A 57 9.42 -0.72 -6.25
CA GLU A 57 8.21 -1.15 -6.96
C GLU A 57 8.50 -2.43 -7.74
N GLY A 58 7.54 -3.37 -7.78
CA GLY A 58 7.66 -4.64 -8.50
C GLY A 58 7.88 -4.49 -10.01
N SER A 59 7.64 -3.30 -10.58
CA SER A 59 7.96 -2.94 -11.96
C SER A 59 9.46 -2.73 -12.20
N GLY A 60 10.28 -2.67 -11.15
CA GLY A 60 11.70 -2.33 -11.20
C GLY A 60 11.99 -0.84 -10.97
N ARG A 61 10.96 -0.01 -10.72
CA ARG A 61 11.16 1.41 -10.37
C ARG A 61 11.54 1.58 -8.91
N VAL A 62 12.31 2.63 -8.63
CA VAL A 62 12.64 3.09 -7.28
C VAL A 62 12.08 4.49 -7.10
N HIS A 63 11.31 4.68 -6.03
CA HIS A 63 10.68 5.95 -5.69
C HIS A 63 11.44 6.60 -4.53
N PHE A 64 11.82 7.86 -4.70
CA PHE A 64 12.39 8.71 -3.67
C PHE A 64 11.33 9.72 -3.24
N LEU A 65 10.78 9.52 -2.04
CA LEU A 65 9.73 10.36 -1.48
C LEU A 65 10.31 11.24 -0.38
N ARG A 66 9.85 12.48 -0.29
CA ARG A 66 10.22 13.40 0.77
C ARG A 66 8.97 13.97 1.42
N LEU A 67 8.85 13.81 2.72
CA LEU A 67 7.82 14.44 3.53
C LEU A 67 8.17 15.92 3.69
N GLN A 68 7.25 16.78 3.30
CA GLN A 68 7.35 18.22 3.50
C GLN A 68 6.24 18.63 4.45
N GLY A 69 6.63 19.10 5.63
CA GLY A 69 5.71 19.84 6.51
C GLY A 69 5.29 21.14 5.83
N ARG A 70 4.07 21.59 6.10
CA ARG A 70 3.56 22.87 5.60
C ARG A 70 4.06 24.03 6.45
#